data_AF-A0A4Q5ZGG6-F1
#
_entry.id   AF-A0A4Q5ZGG6-F1
#
_cell.length_a   1.000
_cell.length_b   1.000
_cell.length_c   1.000
_cell.angle_alpha   90.00
_cell.angle_beta   90.00
_cell.angle_gamma   90.00
#
_symmetry.space_group_name_H-M   'P 1'
#
loop_
_entity.id
_entity.type
_entity.pdbx_description
1 polymer ?
#
loop_
_entity_poly.entity_id
_entity_poly.type
_entity_poly.pdbx_seq_one_letter_code
_entity_poly.pdbx_strand_id
1 'polypeptide(L)'
;MKKHRFILFLSALSAFGGSATAQTCVNEVIQFRETFGAGTTSAPLAAGRTNYHYNGATSLVDGDYELSNSSQSKPEWHNAPDHTGDINGRMMVTNASYTPGEFYRDTVYGLSSTSTYAVYLYAMNVNTPGTCSPNPILPRLQLIVESYNSDGSFTELSSMVSEDLPQAATPTWERISGTIYLPISVTAVRYRIINNATGGCGNDVAIDDITFSQCAPSLLPIINLELKGVVENNVVNLDWSARHDNEIVSFEIEKSADGRVWSMLRKVNVAASFNTLHRYSDKDDKPFAQTGFYRIAAVNAAGTKRYSNVIRIGHKSVDGTISAFPNPCDNKLTVRLSSSGTNLGATLRIFDMT
;
A
#
# COMPACT_ATOMS: atom_id res chain seq x y z
N MET A 1 50.26 9.13 -43.51
CA MET A 1 49.69 8.40 -42.35
C MET A 1 49.00 9.41 -41.43
N LYS A 2 47.65 9.45 -41.44
CA LYS A 2 46.86 10.41 -40.65
C LYS A 2 46.80 9.96 -39.19
N LYS A 3 47.45 10.69 -38.27
CA LYS A 3 47.35 10.47 -36.82
C LYS A 3 45.95 10.89 -36.34
N HIS A 4 45.18 9.96 -35.82
CA HIS A 4 43.89 10.23 -35.18
C HIS A 4 44.13 10.45 -33.68
N ARG A 5 43.68 11.60 -33.16
CA ARG A 5 43.66 11.88 -31.72
C ARG A 5 42.33 11.42 -31.16
N PHE A 6 42.35 10.45 -30.25
CA PHE A 6 41.18 10.08 -29.45
C PHE A 6 41.15 10.96 -28.18
N ILE A 7 40.03 11.65 -27.97
CA ILE A 7 39.73 12.35 -26.72
C ILE A 7 38.81 11.41 -25.92
N LEU A 8 39.31 10.92 -24.79
CA LEU A 8 38.51 10.16 -23.83
C LEU A 8 37.72 11.17 -22.97
N PHE A 9 36.39 11.19 -23.10
CA PHE A 9 35.54 11.87 -22.13
C PHE A 9 35.29 10.93 -20.95
N LEU A 10 35.96 11.19 -19.82
CA LEU A 10 35.64 10.56 -18.56
C LEU A 10 34.43 11.30 -17.96
N SER A 11 33.24 10.73 -18.11
CA SER A 11 32.06 11.23 -17.39
C SER A 11 32.14 10.74 -15.95
N ALA A 12 32.44 11.65 -15.03
CA ALA A 12 32.31 11.39 -13.61
C ALA A 12 30.82 11.36 -13.27
N LEU A 13 30.26 10.15 -13.11
CA LEU A 13 28.93 9.97 -12.54
C LEU A 13 29.05 10.29 -11.04
N SER A 14 28.80 11.54 -10.67
CA SER A 14 28.60 11.91 -9.27
C SER A 14 27.33 11.24 -8.80
N ALA A 15 27.46 10.08 -8.14
CA ALA A 15 26.39 9.49 -7.35
C ALA A 15 26.12 10.43 -6.18
N PHE A 16 25.16 11.34 -6.34
CA PHE A 16 24.53 11.98 -5.20
C PHE A 16 23.82 10.87 -4.41
N GLY A 17 24.46 10.42 -3.34
CA GLY A 17 23.82 9.66 -2.28
C GLY A 17 22.84 10.57 -1.55
N GLY A 18 21.72 10.91 -2.19
CA GLY A 18 20.56 11.39 -1.47
C GLY A 18 20.01 10.20 -0.71
N SER A 19 20.07 10.23 0.62
CA SER A 19 19.19 9.39 1.43
C SER A 19 17.76 9.83 1.11
N ALA A 20 17.14 9.15 0.15
CA ALA A 20 15.70 9.21 -0.02
C ALA A 20 15.12 8.57 1.24
N THR A 21 14.62 9.40 2.17
CA THR A 21 13.74 8.91 3.22
C THR A 21 12.50 8.36 2.50
N ALA A 22 12.42 7.04 2.32
CA ALA A 22 11.24 6.41 1.79
C ALA A 22 10.05 6.88 2.64
N GLN A 23 9.10 7.60 2.04
CA GLN A 23 7.89 8.01 2.72
C GLN A 23 7.05 6.74 2.94
N THR A 24 6.68 6.45 4.19
CA THR A 24 6.00 5.19 4.55
C THR A 24 4.58 5.13 3.96
N CYS A 25 3.88 6.27 3.91
CA CYS A 25 2.60 6.45 3.25
C CYS A 25 2.60 7.72 2.39
N VAL A 26 2.13 7.65 1.15
CA VAL A 26 1.86 8.85 0.32
C VAL A 26 0.47 9.41 0.69
N ASN A 27 0.35 10.73 0.83
CA ASN A 27 -0.91 11.44 1.14
C ASN A 27 -1.69 10.84 2.32
N GLU A 28 -1.00 10.54 3.41
CA GLU A 28 -1.60 9.89 4.57
C GLU A 28 -2.66 10.74 5.27
N VAL A 29 -3.59 10.06 5.94
CA VAL A 29 -4.56 10.66 6.86
C VAL A 29 -4.21 10.21 8.27
N ILE A 30 -3.69 11.14 9.09
CA ILE A 30 -3.36 10.89 10.50
C ILE A 30 -4.64 10.50 11.25
N GLN A 31 -4.63 9.31 11.85
CA GLN A 31 -5.70 8.84 12.74
C GLN A 31 -5.38 9.20 14.19
N PHE A 32 -4.10 9.15 14.54
CA PHE A 32 -3.61 9.47 15.88
C PHE A 32 -2.18 9.99 15.80
N ARG A 33 -1.86 10.96 16.65
CA ARG A 33 -0.49 11.46 16.87
C ARG A 33 -0.29 11.76 18.34
N GLU A 34 0.78 11.24 18.91
CA GLU A 34 1.25 11.53 20.27
C GLU A 34 2.59 12.28 20.16
N THR A 35 2.61 13.49 20.71
CA THR A 35 3.79 14.36 20.78
C THR A 35 4.24 14.58 22.23
N PHE A 36 3.62 13.87 23.19
CA PHE A 36 3.80 13.99 24.63
C PHE A 36 3.54 15.39 25.23
N GLY A 37 3.01 16.31 24.41
CA GLY A 37 2.70 17.68 24.76
C GLY A 37 3.94 18.52 25.10
N ALA A 38 3.73 19.64 25.78
CA ALA A 38 4.81 20.54 26.19
C ALA A 38 4.79 20.81 27.70
N GLY A 39 5.95 21.14 28.27
CA GLY A 39 6.08 21.60 29.64
C GLY A 39 7.51 21.60 30.17
N THR A 40 7.76 22.38 31.21
CA THR A 40 9.11 22.59 31.78
C THR A 40 9.47 21.62 32.91
N THR A 41 8.55 20.73 33.27
CA THR A 41 8.74 19.70 34.32
C THR A 41 8.47 18.32 33.74
N SER A 42 9.04 17.29 34.35
CA SER A 42 8.73 15.92 33.99
C SER A 42 7.26 15.57 34.22
N ALA A 43 6.70 14.66 33.42
CA ALA A 43 5.33 14.18 33.55
C ALA A 43 5.23 12.66 33.30
N PRO A 44 4.23 11.98 33.90
CA PRO A 44 3.96 10.58 33.61
C PRO A 44 3.07 10.42 32.37
N LEU A 45 3.13 9.24 31.75
CA LEU A 45 2.11 8.79 30.81
C LEU A 45 0.82 8.42 31.54
N ALA A 46 -0.29 8.40 30.80
CA ALA A 46 -1.55 7.83 31.29
C ALA A 46 -1.37 6.35 31.67
N ALA A 47 -2.14 5.88 32.66
CA ALA A 47 -2.08 4.50 33.12
C ALA A 47 -2.32 3.51 31.97
N GLY A 48 -1.50 2.45 31.90
CA GLY A 48 -1.62 1.41 30.88
C GLY A 48 -0.92 1.72 29.56
N ARG A 49 -0.22 2.85 29.41
CA ARG A 49 0.55 3.20 28.20
C ARG A 49 1.91 2.54 28.09
N THR A 50 2.50 2.11 29.19
CA THR A 50 3.85 1.53 29.25
C THR A 50 3.90 0.50 30.38
N ASN A 51 4.93 -0.34 30.39
CA ASN A 51 5.30 -1.15 31.55
C ASN A 51 6.54 -0.64 32.28
N TYR A 52 7.10 0.50 31.86
CA TYR A 52 8.18 1.20 32.57
C TYR A 52 7.64 1.98 33.77
N HIS A 53 8.51 2.20 34.75
CA HIS A 53 8.21 2.96 35.96
C HIS A 53 8.46 4.45 35.73
N TYR A 54 7.53 5.31 36.13
CA TYR A 54 7.71 6.75 35.98
C TYR A 54 8.68 7.30 37.04
N ASN A 55 9.72 8.02 36.62
CA ASN A 55 10.65 8.70 37.51
C ASN A 55 10.95 10.12 37.01
N GLY A 56 10.26 11.12 37.56
CA GLY A 56 10.48 12.53 37.23
C GLY A 56 11.25 13.31 38.30
N ALA A 57 11.95 12.64 39.23
CA ALA A 57 12.56 13.29 40.40
C ALA A 57 14.08 13.08 40.50
N THR A 58 14.61 11.98 39.95
CA THR A 58 16.03 11.65 40.00
C THR A 58 16.53 11.21 38.64
N SER A 59 17.83 10.97 38.53
CA SER A 59 18.39 10.28 37.36
C SER A 59 17.70 8.92 37.17
N LEU A 60 17.36 8.58 35.91
CA LEU A 60 16.63 7.37 35.56
C LEU A 60 17.47 6.11 35.84
N VAL A 61 16.89 5.10 36.47
CA VAL A 61 17.50 3.77 36.58
C VAL A 61 16.84 2.80 35.59
N ASP A 62 17.44 1.63 35.38
CA ASP A 62 16.99 0.71 34.33
C ASP A 62 15.53 0.30 34.56
N GLY A 63 14.69 0.48 33.55
CA GLY A 63 13.23 0.29 33.69
C GLY A 63 12.45 1.55 34.05
N ASP A 64 13.11 2.70 34.21
CA ASP A 64 12.46 4.00 34.37
C ASP A 64 12.24 4.75 33.04
N TYR A 65 11.21 5.58 33.02
CA TYR A 65 10.96 6.59 32.00
C TYR A 65 10.52 7.93 32.61
N GLU A 66 10.61 8.99 31.81
CA GLU A 66 9.92 10.25 32.04
C GLU A 66 9.47 10.91 30.74
N LEU A 67 8.45 11.76 30.79
CA LEU A 67 8.18 12.73 29.73
C LEU A 67 8.89 14.03 30.06
N SER A 68 9.90 14.41 29.28
CA SER A 68 10.78 15.54 29.56
C SER A 68 11.01 16.40 28.31
N ASN A 69 11.22 17.71 28.51
CA ASN A 69 11.59 18.63 27.43
C ASN A 69 13.11 18.67 27.15
N SER A 70 13.88 17.79 27.79
CA SER A 70 15.28 17.55 27.50
C SER A 70 15.59 16.06 27.64
N SER A 71 16.43 15.54 26.74
CA SER A 71 16.84 14.13 26.77
C SER A 71 17.86 13.81 27.86
N GLN A 72 18.37 14.82 28.59
CA GLN A 72 19.51 14.67 29.49
C GLN A 72 19.12 14.26 30.91
N SER A 73 18.55 13.06 31.09
CA SER A 73 18.29 12.50 32.43
C SER A 73 19.53 11.86 33.08
N LYS A 74 20.64 11.77 32.34
CA LYS A 74 21.97 11.34 32.80
C LYS A 74 23.10 12.20 32.22
N PRO A 75 24.25 12.31 32.90
CA PRO A 75 25.41 13.08 32.41
C PRO A 75 25.96 12.60 31.07
N GLU A 76 25.96 11.28 30.83
CA GLU A 76 26.45 10.63 29.61
C GLU A 76 25.45 10.67 28.44
N TRP A 77 24.27 11.25 28.65
CA TRP A 77 23.23 11.38 27.64
C TRP A 77 23.27 12.76 26.96
N HIS A 78 22.82 12.79 25.72
CA HIS A 78 22.62 14.01 24.96
C HIS A 78 21.69 14.99 25.70
N ASN A 79 22.01 16.28 25.62
CA ASN A 79 21.08 17.36 25.95
C ASN A 79 20.48 17.92 24.66
N ALA A 80 19.30 17.44 24.32
CA ALA A 80 18.56 17.86 23.15
C ALA A 80 17.10 18.15 23.52
N PRO A 81 16.43 19.07 22.81
CA PRO A 81 14.99 19.20 22.85
C PRO A 81 14.31 17.98 22.22
N ASP A 82 12.99 17.93 22.31
CA ASP A 82 12.14 16.98 21.60
C ASP A 82 12.23 17.15 20.06
N HIS A 83 11.55 16.28 19.31
CA HIS A 83 11.56 16.30 17.86
C HIS A 83 10.45 17.21 17.27
N THR A 84 9.32 17.34 17.97
CA THR A 84 8.14 18.09 17.49
C THR A 84 8.49 19.54 17.16
N GLY A 85 9.40 20.14 17.93
CA GLY A 85 9.98 21.46 17.66
C GLY A 85 9.15 22.62 18.20
N ASP A 86 8.22 22.35 19.11
CA ASP A 86 7.50 23.36 19.86
C ASP A 86 8.28 23.81 21.12
N ILE A 87 7.86 24.93 21.69
CA ILE A 87 8.53 25.51 22.85
C ILE A 87 8.28 24.62 24.07
N ASN A 88 9.35 24.04 24.60
CA ASN A 88 9.31 23.06 25.69
C ASN A 88 8.52 21.79 25.33
N GLY A 89 8.52 21.39 24.06
CA GLY A 89 7.99 20.09 23.65
C GLY A 89 8.62 18.97 24.47
N ARG A 90 7.83 17.97 24.83
CA ARG A 90 8.29 16.82 25.60
C ARG A 90 8.48 15.63 24.68
N MET A 91 9.40 14.78 25.07
CA MET A 91 9.59 13.44 24.51
C MET A 91 9.53 12.42 25.65
N MET A 92 9.31 11.15 25.32
CA MET A 92 9.51 10.09 26.29
C MET A 92 10.99 9.69 26.31
N VAL A 93 11.67 9.90 27.44
CA VAL A 93 13.06 9.49 27.67
C VAL A 93 13.07 8.25 28.55
N THR A 94 13.81 7.22 28.15
CA THR A 94 13.77 5.92 28.82
C THR A 94 15.17 5.36 29.06
N ASN A 95 15.43 4.94 30.31
CA ASN A 95 16.57 4.07 30.63
C ASN A 95 16.10 2.62 30.47
N ALA A 96 16.57 1.95 29.43
CA ALA A 96 16.04 0.66 29.03
C ALA A 96 16.28 -0.43 30.09
N SER A 97 15.27 -1.26 30.36
CA SER A 97 15.43 -2.38 31.29
C SER A 97 16.28 -3.51 30.69
N TYR A 98 16.90 -4.33 31.55
CA TYR A 98 17.63 -5.54 31.16
C TYR A 98 16.81 -6.52 30.31
N THR A 99 15.53 -6.68 30.65
CA THR A 99 14.58 -7.47 29.86
C THR A 99 13.86 -6.56 28.86
N PRO A 100 13.57 -7.02 27.63
CA PRO A 100 12.73 -6.29 26.69
C PRO A 100 11.45 -5.77 27.35
N GLY A 101 11.21 -4.47 27.21
CA GLY A 101 10.09 -3.76 27.82
C GLY A 101 9.32 -2.97 26.77
N GLU A 102 8.05 -2.69 27.08
CA GLU A 102 7.14 -1.95 26.21
C GLU A 102 7.22 -0.47 26.58
N PHE A 103 7.92 0.31 25.76
CA PHE A 103 8.03 1.75 25.94
C PHE A 103 6.67 2.41 25.83
N TYR A 104 5.90 2.08 24.81
CA TYR A 104 4.60 2.71 24.59
C TYR A 104 3.61 1.78 23.91
N ARG A 105 2.33 1.90 24.27
CA ARG A 105 1.20 1.31 23.56
C ARG A 105 -0.02 2.22 23.53
N ASP A 106 -0.76 2.11 22.43
CA ASP A 106 -2.08 2.71 22.30
C ASP A 106 -3.00 1.83 21.45
N THR A 107 -4.31 2.06 21.58
CA THR A 107 -5.34 1.43 20.75
C THR A 107 -6.03 2.51 19.93
N VAL A 108 -6.03 2.33 18.62
CA VAL A 108 -6.72 3.21 17.67
C VAL A 108 -8.01 2.52 17.22
N TYR A 109 -9.13 3.22 17.31
CA TYR A 109 -10.46 2.72 17.01
C TYR A 109 -11.05 3.39 15.76
N GLY A 110 -12.14 2.84 15.22
CA GLY A 110 -12.88 3.44 14.11
C GLY A 110 -12.14 3.35 12.76
N LEU A 111 -11.23 2.40 12.63
CA LEU A 111 -10.41 2.20 11.44
C LEU A 111 -11.23 1.60 10.31
N SER A 112 -10.94 2.04 9.09
CA SER A 112 -11.41 1.38 7.88
C SER A 112 -10.69 0.04 7.71
N SER A 113 -11.45 -1.05 7.61
CA SER A 113 -10.91 -2.37 7.22
C SER A 113 -10.41 -2.35 5.78
N THR A 114 -9.73 -3.42 5.35
CA THR A 114 -9.21 -3.58 3.98
C THR A 114 -8.41 -2.38 3.51
N SER A 115 -7.58 -1.83 4.38
CA SER A 115 -6.83 -0.58 4.17
C SER A 115 -5.42 -0.72 4.74
N THR A 116 -4.46 -0.04 4.10
CA THR A 116 -3.08 0.03 4.58
C THR A 116 -2.92 1.23 5.52
N TYR A 117 -2.26 1.00 6.65
CA TYR A 117 -1.88 2.00 7.63
C TYR A 117 -0.37 1.98 7.83
N ALA A 118 0.18 3.08 8.35
CA ALA A 118 1.51 3.14 8.89
C ALA A 118 1.48 3.49 10.37
N VAL A 119 2.46 2.97 11.09
CA VAL A 119 2.87 3.44 12.40
C VAL A 119 4.31 3.91 12.29
N TYR A 120 4.60 5.12 12.73
CA TYR A 120 5.96 5.65 12.75
C TYR A 120 6.20 6.54 13.95
N LEU A 121 7.46 6.74 14.29
CA LEU A 121 7.93 7.60 15.37
C LEU A 121 9.34 8.08 15.06
N TYR A 122 9.79 9.07 15.79
CA TYR A 122 11.18 9.48 15.82
C TYR A 122 11.84 8.94 17.09
N ALA A 123 13.03 8.35 16.93
CA ALA A 123 13.77 7.77 18.03
C ALA A 123 15.23 8.24 17.99
N MET A 124 15.82 8.46 19.15
CA MET A 124 17.21 8.87 19.30
C MET A 124 17.89 7.98 20.34
N ASN A 125 19.05 7.42 20.00
CA ASN A 125 19.96 6.88 21.00
C ASN A 125 20.48 8.07 21.82
N VAL A 126 20.12 8.13 23.10
CA VAL A 126 20.50 9.27 23.95
C VAL A 126 21.95 9.17 24.43
N ASN A 127 22.57 7.99 24.39
CA ASN A 127 23.94 7.80 24.86
C ASN A 127 24.96 8.46 23.91
N THR A 128 25.87 9.25 24.48
CA THR A 128 26.95 9.90 23.72
C THR A 128 28.06 8.92 23.33
N PRO A 129 28.83 9.18 22.25
CA PRO A 129 29.89 8.27 21.79
C PRO A 129 30.93 7.99 22.87
N GLY A 130 31.28 6.72 23.03
CA GLY A 130 32.22 6.25 24.05
C GLY A 130 31.54 5.77 25.33
N THR A 131 30.26 6.08 25.54
CA THR A 131 29.44 5.48 26.59
C THR A 131 29.40 3.96 26.38
N CYS A 132 29.77 3.19 27.40
CA CYS A 132 29.84 1.72 27.36
C CYS A 132 30.85 1.14 26.35
N SER A 133 31.90 1.90 25.99
CA SER A 133 32.98 1.45 25.11
C SER A 133 33.74 0.22 25.66
N PRO A 134 34.23 -0.69 24.79
CA PRO A 134 34.17 -0.64 23.33
C PRO A 134 32.92 -1.29 22.72
N ASN A 135 32.05 -1.88 23.53
CA ASN A 135 30.91 -2.69 23.06
C ASN A 135 29.60 -2.18 23.68
N PRO A 136 29.10 -0.99 23.27
CA PRO A 136 27.79 -0.54 23.70
C PRO A 136 26.71 -1.47 23.13
N ILE A 137 25.67 -1.70 23.93
CA ILE A 137 24.43 -2.27 23.41
C ILE A 137 23.71 -1.12 22.71
N LEU A 138 23.26 -1.30 21.48
CA LEU A 138 22.53 -0.27 20.76
C LEU A 138 21.01 -0.48 20.92
N PRO A 139 20.20 0.59 21.05
CA PRO A 139 18.76 0.47 21.04
C PRO A 139 18.29 -0.12 19.71
N ARG A 140 17.33 -1.03 19.79
CA ARG A 140 16.72 -1.65 18.62
C ARG A 140 15.23 -1.78 18.88
N LEU A 141 14.42 -1.04 18.14
CA LEU A 141 12.99 -0.93 18.42
C LEU A 141 12.19 -1.97 17.64
N GLN A 142 11.16 -2.51 18.27
CA GLN A 142 10.18 -3.37 17.63
C GLN A 142 8.79 -2.71 17.68
N LEU A 143 8.17 -2.60 16.50
CA LEU A 143 6.81 -2.12 16.30
C LEU A 143 5.91 -3.33 16.07
N ILE A 144 4.99 -3.58 17.00
CA ILE A 144 4.00 -4.65 16.89
C ILE A 144 2.62 -4.01 16.71
N VAL A 145 1.84 -4.49 15.75
CA VAL A 145 0.44 -4.10 15.56
C VAL A 145 -0.43 -5.34 15.70
N GLU A 146 -1.44 -5.26 16.54
CA GLU A 146 -2.38 -6.33 16.87
C GLU A 146 -3.81 -5.88 16.61
N SER A 147 -4.67 -6.73 16.05
CA SER A 147 -6.11 -6.47 16.02
C SER A 147 -6.65 -6.42 17.45
N TYR A 148 -7.59 -5.51 17.70
CA TYR A 148 -8.39 -5.54 18.92
C TYR A 148 -9.73 -6.22 18.63
N ASN A 149 -9.88 -7.44 19.14
CA ASN A 149 -11.01 -8.31 18.84
C ASN A 149 -12.21 -7.98 19.73
N SER A 150 -13.42 -8.37 19.31
CA SER A 150 -14.66 -8.09 20.03
C SER A 150 -14.77 -8.76 21.41
N ASP A 151 -14.00 -9.82 21.64
CA ASP A 151 -13.87 -10.50 22.93
C ASP A 151 -12.83 -9.84 23.86
N GLY A 152 -12.23 -8.74 23.43
CA GLY A 152 -11.17 -8.02 24.16
C GLY A 152 -9.78 -8.62 24.00
N SER A 153 -9.62 -9.69 23.22
CA SER A 153 -8.31 -10.28 22.92
C SER A 153 -7.56 -9.48 21.85
N PHE A 154 -6.27 -9.76 21.75
CA PHE A 154 -5.39 -9.18 20.74
C PHE A 154 -4.81 -10.29 19.85
N THR A 155 -4.74 -10.04 18.54
CA THR A 155 -4.08 -10.96 17.59
C THR A 155 -3.06 -10.19 16.77
N GLU A 156 -1.80 -10.65 16.78
CA GLU A 156 -0.74 -9.99 16.02
C GLU A 156 -1.03 -9.99 14.51
N LEU A 157 -0.92 -8.81 13.90
CA LEU A 157 -1.07 -8.60 12.47
C LEU A 157 0.28 -8.30 11.79
N SER A 158 1.17 -7.59 12.50
CA SER A 158 2.50 -7.24 12.00
C SER A 158 3.47 -7.05 13.15
N SER A 159 4.74 -7.36 12.87
CA SER A 159 5.87 -7.23 13.77
C SER A 159 7.08 -6.80 12.96
N MET A 160 7.52 -5.56 13.16
CA MET A 160 8.69 -4.98 12.51
C MET A 160 9.75 -4.71 13.54
N VAL A 161 11.01 -4.97 13.20
CA VAL A 161 12.16 -4.59 14.02
C VAL A 161 13.03 -3.61 13.23
N SER A 162 13.46 -2.53 13.87
CA SER A 162 14.38 -1.56 13.29
C SER A 162 15.80 -2.13 13.15
N GLU A 163 16.62 -1.42 12.40
CA GLU A 163 18.07 -1.51 12.56
C GLU A 163 18.47 -0.94 13.94
N ASP A 164 19.73 -1.18 14.32
CA ASP A 164 20.29 -0.60 15.54
C ASP A 164 20.40 0.93 15.43
N LEU A 165 20.06 1.63 16.50
CA LEU A 165 20.22 3.07 16.62
C LEU A 165 21.64 3.40 17.12
N PRO A 166 22.55 3.90 16.26
CA PRO A 166 23.93 4.13 16.68
C PRO A 166 24.04 5.30 17.65
N GLN A 167 25.08 5.29 18.49
CA GLN A 167 25.52 6.51 19.18
C GLN A 167 26.02 7.53 18.14
N ALA A 168 25.65 8.79 18.29
CA ALA A 168 26.00 9.85 17.36
C ALA A 168 26.75 10.98 18.07
N ALA A 169 27.70 11.65 17.37
CA ALA A 169 28.45 12.77 17.96
C ALA A 169 27.56 13.96 18.33
N THR A 170 26.44 14.11 17.62
CA THR A 170 25.39 15.09 17.89
C THR A 170 24.05 14.38 18.04
N PRO A 171 23.09 14.93 18.82
CA PRO A 171 21.76 14.36 18.95
C PRO A 171 21.12 14.17 17.56
N THR A 172 20.73 12.94 17.25
CA THR A 172 20.20 12.57 15.93
C THR A 172 18.90 11.79 16.11
N TRP A 173 17.81 12.32 15.55
CA TRP A 173 16.52 11.66 15.50
C TRP A 173 16.40 10.82 14.23
N GLU A 174 16.20 9.51 14.38
CA GLU A 174 15.99 8.55 13.31
C GLU A 174 14.50 8.20 13.23
N ARG A 175 13.94 8.21 12.01
CA ARG A 175 12.53 7.82 11.82
C ARG A 175 12.41 6.30 11.75
N ILE A 176 11.65 5.73 12.66
CA ILE A 176 11.32 4.30 12.67
C ILE A 176 9.88 4.16 12.20
N SER A 177 9.62 3.28 11.24
CA SER A 177 8.30 3.21 10.62
C SER A 177 7.97 1.82 10.08
N GLY A 178 6.74 1.37 10.29
CA GLY A 178 6.20 0.17 9.67
C GLY A 178 4.82 0.34 9.07
N THR A 179 4.49 -0.52 8.11
CA THR A 179 3.17 -0.58 7.45
C THR A 179 2.41 -1.82 7.87
N ILE A 180 1.10 -1.71 7.94
CA ILE A 180 0.18 -2.83 8.21
C ILE A 180 -1.01 -2.76 7.27
N TYR A 181 -1.41 -3.91 6.72
CA TYR A 181 -2.68 -4.06 6.01
C TYR A 181 -3.73 -4.61 6.97
N LEU A 182 -4.84 -3.88 7.18
CA LEU A 182 -5.94 -4.37 8.01
C LEU A 182 -6.85 -5.29 7.19
N PRO A 183 -7.07 -6.55 7.61
CA PRO A 183 -7.99 -7.45 6.93
C PRO A 183 -9.45 -7.02 7.13
N ILE A 184 -10.38 -7.72 6.48
CA ILE A 184 -11.82 -7.48 6.66
C ILE A 184 -12.19 -7.58 8.14
N SER A 185 -13.18 -6.80 8.58
CA SER A 185 -13.72 -6.75 9.96
C SER A 185 -12.80 -6.20 11.06
N VAL A 186 -11.51 -5.96 10.79
CA VAL A 186 -10.63 -5.27 11.74
C VAL A 186 -10.87 -3.76 11.65
N THR A 187 -11.40 -3.19 12.73
CA THR A 187 -11.75 -1.76 12.85
C THR A 187 -11.09 -1.08 14.05
N ALA A 188 -10.30 -1.82 14.81
CA ALA A 188 -9.48 -1.30 15.90
C ALA A 188 -8.20 -2.12 16.01
N VAL A 189 -7.09 -1.46 16.33
CA VAL A 189 -5.80 -2.11 16.55
C VAL A 189 -5.11 -1.53 17.76
N ARG A 190 -4.31 -2.34 18.43
CA ARG A 190 -3.29 -1.89 19.37
C ARG A 190 -1.94 -1.89 18.68
N TYR A 191 -1.19 -0.81 18.80
CA TYR A 191 0.23 -0.81 18.45
C TYR A 191 1.09 -0.72 19.71
N ARG A 192 2.25 -1.36 19.68
CA ARG A 192 3.23 -1.43 20.76
C ARG A 192 4.62 -1.12 20.25
N ILE A 193 5.36 -0.30 20.98
CA ILE A 193 6.76 0.03 20.76
C ILE A 193 7.56 -0.62 21.87
N ILE A 194 8.47 -1.52 21.50
CA ILE A 194 9.23 -2.37 22.43
C ILE A 194 10.72 -2.14 22.20
N ASN A 195 11.50 -2.14 23.28
CA ASN A 195 12.94 -2.33 23.14
C ASN A 195 13.25 -3.81 22.90
N ASN A 196 13.70 -4.14 21.71
CA ASN A 196 14.09 -5.50 21.33
C ASN A 196 15.59 -5.76 21.48
N ALA A 197 16.36 -4.77 21.97
CA ALA A 197 17.74 -5.00 22.40
C ALA A 197 17.76 -5.77 23.73
N THR A 198 18.76 -6.64 23.90
CA THR A 198 19.11 -7.15 25.24
C THR A 198 19.49 -5.96 26.09
N GLY A 199 18.88 -5.75 27.26
CA GLY A 199 19.20 -4.56 28.05
C GLY A 199 20.60 -4.56 28.64
N GLY A 200 20.99 -3.42 29.22
CA GLY A 200 22.32 -3.18 29.76
C GLY A 200 22.77 -1.76 29.41
N CYS A 201 24.08 -1.56 29.23
CA CYS A 201 24.63 -0.22 29.03
C CYS A 201 24.58 0.19 27.55
N GLY A 202 23.92 1.32 27.25
CA GLY A 202 24.03 2.03 25.97
C GLY A 202 22.79 2.01 25.07
N ASN A 203 21.73 1.31 25.48
CA ASN A 203 20.50 1.12 24.71
C ASN A 203 19.35 2.02 25.18
N ASP A 204 19.70 3.16 25.77
CA ASP A 204 18.76 4.16 26.26
C ASP A 204 18.23 4.98 25.09
N VAL A 205 16.95 5.36 25.15
CA VAL A 205 16.27 5.95 24.01
C VAL A 205 15.36 7.10 24.41
N ALA A 206 15.32 8.11 23.56
CA ALA A 206 14.24 9.08 23.53
C ALA A 206 13.34 8.77 22.32
N ILE A 207 12.02 8.80 22.52
CA ILE A 207 11.04 8.66 21.45
C ILE A 207 10.07 9.84 21.43
N ASP A 208 9.64 10.24 20.24
CA ASP A 208 8.70 11.33 20.03
C ASP A 208 7.89 11.15 18.74
N ASP A 209 6.84 11.95 18.56
CA ASP A 209 6.06 12.07 17.33
C ASP A 209 5.46 10.75 16.84
N ILE A 210 4.95 9.93 17.78
CA ILE A 210 4.35 8.64 17.46
C ILE A 210 3.07 8.88 16.67
N THR A 211 3.05 8.46 15.42
CA THR A 211 1.96 8.70 14.49
C THR A 211 1.41 7.38 13.96
N PHE A 212 0.10 7.25 14.01
CA PHE A 212 -0.66 6.19 13.33
C PHE A 212 -1.51 6.82 12.24
N SER A 213 -1.29 6.44 10.98
CA SER A 213 -1.91 7.07 9.82
C SER A 213 -2.47 6.02 8.86
N GLN A 214 -3.58 6.36 8.22
CA GLN A 214 -4.08 5.60 7.08
C GLN A 214 -3.29 6.05 5.85
N CYS A 215 -2.64 5.12 5.14
CA CYS A 215 -2.10 5.46 3.84
C CYS A 215 -3.27 5.82 2.91
N ALA A 216 -3.13 6.85 2.07
CA ALA A 216 -4.08 6.99 0.97
C ALA A 216 -4.09 5.67 0.18
N PRO A 217 -5.24 5.24 -0.35
CA PRO A 217 -5.27 4.13 -1.29
C PRO A 217 -4.35 4.49 -2.45
N SER A 218 -3.15 3.95 -2.39
CA SER A 218 -2.17 4.04 -3.44
C SER A 218 -2.74 3.19 -4.58
N LEU A 219 -3.02 3.83 -5.71
CA LEU A 219 -2.94 3.08 -6.96
C LEU A 219 -1.48 3.19 -7.36
N LEU A 220 -0.63 2.25 -6.93
CA LEU A 220 0.66 2.13 -7.59
C LEU A 220 0.40 1.97 -9.11
N PRO A 221 1.30 2.47 -9.96
CA PRO A 221 1.08 2.42 -11.40
C PRO A 221 0.88 0.98 -11.85
N ILE A 222 -0.33 0.66 -12.33
CA ILE A 222 -0.46 -0.50 -13.21
C ILE A 222 0.12 -0.08 -14.55
N ILE A 223 1.19 -0.75 -14.94
CA ILE A 223 1.90 -0.46 -16.18
C ILE A 223 1.46 -1.46 -17.24
N ASN A 224 1.20 -0.98 -18.45
CA ASN A 224 0.79 -1.80 -19.60
C ASN A 224 -0.49 -2.61 -19.37
N LEU A 225 -1.46 -2.07 -18.60
CA LEU A 225 -2.82 -2.62 -18.55
C LEU A 225 -3.53 -2.34 -19.89
N GLU A 226 -3.29 -3.22 -20.85
CA GLU A 226 -3.83 -3.13 -22.21
C GLU A 226 -4.69 -4.36 -22.49
N LEU A 227 -5.96 -4.12 -22.84
CA LEU A 227 -6.92 -5.13 -23.25
C LEU A 227 -6.97 -5.24 -24.77
N LYS A 228 -6.95 -6.48 -25.25
CA LYS A 228 -7.19 -6.88 -26.63
C LYS A 228 -8.31 -7.91 -26.67
N GLY A 229 -9.01 -7.99 -27.78
CA GLY A 229 -10.02 -9.01 -27.96
C GLY A 229 -10.37 -9.27 -29.41
N VAL A 230 -10.76 -10.50 -29.69
CA VAL A 230 -11.07 -11.03 -31.02
C VAL A 230 -12.33 -11.88 -30.93
N VAL A 231 -13.14 -11.84 -31.98
CA VAL A 231 -14.32 -12.72 -32.13
C VAL A 231 -13.95 -13.92 -32.97
N GLU A 232 -14.16 -15.11 -32.42
CA GLU A 232 -14.01 -16.39 -33.12
C GLU A 232 -15.20 -17.29 -32.79
N ASN A 233 -15.88 -17.84 -33.80
CA ASN A 233 -17.01 -18.77 -33.62
C ASN A 233 -18.09 -18.27 -32.63
N ASN A 234 -18.42 -16.96 -32.70
CA ASN A 234 -19.39 -16.31 -31.81
C ASN A 234 -18.98 -16.25 -30.32
N VAL A 235 -17.70 -16.46 -30.03
CA VAL A 235 -17.07 -16.26 -28.72
C VAL A 235 -16.12 -15.07 -28.81
N VAL A 236 -16.12 -14.22 -27.79
CA VAL A 236 -15.15 -13.14 -27.67
C VAL A 236 -14.00 -13.63 -26.79
N ASN A 237 -12.82 -13.81 -27.37
CA ASN A 237 -11.58 -14.06 -26.65
C ASN A 237 -10.99 -12.72 -26.21
N LEU A 238 -10.62 -12.61 -24.93
CA LEU A 238 -10.09 -11.42 -24.31
C LEU A 238 -8.70 -11.73 -23.74
N ASP A 239 -7.72 -10.93 -24.11
CA ASP A 239 -6.34 -11.04 -23.63
C ASP A 239 -5.89 -9.69 -23.08
N TRP A 240 -5.27 -9.70 -21.90
CA TRP A 240 -4.65 -8.50 -21.37
C TRP A 240 -3.30 -8.80 -20.73
N SER A 241 -2.44 -7.78 -20.73
CA SER A 241 -1.23 -7.81 -19.93
C SER A 241 -1.32 -6.81 -18.80
N ALA A 242 -0.58 -7.04 -17.73
CA ALA A 242 -0.39 -6.06 -16.68
C ALA A 242 0.94 -6.30 -15.95
N ARG A 243 1.64 -5.21 -15.65
CA ARG A 243 2.66 -5.18 -14.61
C ARG A 243 2.06 -4.44 -13.42
N HIS A 244 1.86 -5.15 -12.32
CA HIS A 244 1.25 -4.64 -11.10
C HIS A 244 2.13 -4.99 -9.90
N ASP A 245 1.87 -4.31 -8.80
CA ASP A 245 2.44 -4.55 -7.49
C ASP A 245 1.69 -5.69 -6.75
N ASN A 246 1.89 -5.77 -5.44
CA ASN A 246 1.17 -6.69 -4.55
C ASN A 246 -0.17 -6.15 -4.03
N GLU A 247 -0.56 -4.92 -4.37
CA GLU A 247 -1.82 -4.34 -3.92
C GLU A 247 -2.99 -4.77 -4.82
N ILE A 248 -2.74 -5.04 -6.12
CA ILE A 248 -3.75 -5.60 -7.02
C ILE A 248 -4.02 -7.08 -6.70
N VAL A 249 -5.25 -7.37 -6.27
CA VAL A 249 -5.67 -8.72 -5.88
C VAL A 249 -6.47 -9.43 -6.97
N SER A 250 -7.08 -8.69 -7.90
CA SER A 250 -7.91 -9.27 -8.95
C SER A 250 -8.10 -8.36 -10.16
N PHE A 251 -8.44 -8.96 -11.29
CA PHE A 251 -8.94 -8.32 -12.50
C PHE A 251 -10.42 -8.68 -12.69
N GLU A 252 -11.28 -7.68 -12.85
CA GLU A 252 -12.68 -7.85 -13.19
C GLU A 252 -12.89 -7.48 -14.65
N ILE A 253 -13.36 -8.43 -15.45
CA ILE A 253 -13.75 -8.20 -16.84
C ILE A 253 -15.15 -7.62 -16.82
N GLU A 254 -15.30 -6.42 -17.36
CA GLU A 254 -16.57 -5.74 -17.45
C GLU A 254 -16.99 -5.61 -18.91
N LYS A 255 -18.28 -5.84 -19.19
CA LYS A 255 -18.88 -5.67 -20.51
C LYS A 255 -20.08 -4.73 -20.48
N SER A 256 -20.30 -4.05 -21.59
CA SER A 256 -21.37 -3.06 -21.77
C SER A 256 -21.95 -3.11 -23.18
N ALA A 257 -23.25 -2.87 -23.31
CA ALA A 257 -23.93 -2.75 -24.61
C ALA A 257 -23.82 -1.34 -25.21
N ASP A 258 -23.62 -0.32 -24.36
CA ASP A 258 -23.68 1.10 -24.74
C ASP A 258 -22.39 1.87 -24.40
N GLY A 259 -21.42 1.22 -23.76
CA GLY A 259 -20.17 1.81 -23.29
C GLY A 259 -20.31 2.68 -22.04
N ARG A 260 -21.51 2.75 -21.45
CA ARG A 260 -21.83 3.62 -20.30
C ARG A 260 -22.22 2.81 -19.07
N VAL A 261 -23.11 1.83 -19.24
CA VAL A 261 -23.56 0.94 -18.17
C VAL A 261 -22.79 -0.36 -18.27
N TRP A 262 -22.00 -0.65 -17.23
CA TRP A 262 -21.08 -1.79 -17.21
C TRP A 262 -21.58 -2.89 -16.27
N SER A 263 -21.51 -4.13 -16.74
CA SER A 263 -21.80 -5.33 -15.96
C SER A 263 -20.53 -6.18 -15.85
N MET A 264 -20.29 -6.78 -14.68
CA MET A 264 -19.20 -7.73 -14.51
C MET A 264 -19.52 -9.03 -15.27
N LEU A 265 -18.57 -9.48 -16.08
CA LEU A 265 -18.60 -10.78 -16.75
C LEU A 265 -17.94 -11.85 -15.89
N ARG A 266 -16.70 -11.60 -15.44
CA ARG A 266 -15.92 -12.52 -14.61
C ARG A 266 -14.87 -11.79 -13.77
N LYS A 267 -14.43 -12.44 -12.69
CA LYS A 267 -13.31 -12.03 -11.85
C LYS A 267 -12.17 -13.05 -11.96
N VAL A 268 -10.95 -12.56 -12.16
CA VAL A 268 -9.71 -13.35 -12.24
C VAL A 268 -8.80 -12.91 -11.11
N ASN A 269 -8.46 -13.81 -10.19
CA ASN A 269 -7.55 -13.50 -9.09
C ASN A 269 -6.11 -13.44 -9.60
N VAL A 270 -5.31 -12.55 -9.00
CA VAL A 270 -3.90 -12.37 -9.32
C VAL A 270 -3.06 -13.43 -8.58
N ALA A 271 -2.10 -14.04 -9.27
CA ALA A 271 -1.12 -14.94 -8.65
C ALA A 271 -0.06 -14.14 -7.89
N ALA A 272 0.58 -14.72 -6.87
CA ALA A 272 1.49 -14.05 -5.91
C ALA A 272 2.84 -13.56 -6.49
N SER A 273 2.93 -13.28 -7.78
CA SER A 273 4.12 -12.75 -8.46
C SER A 273 3.90 -11.29 -8.82
N PHE A 274 4.82 -10.43 -8.39
CA PHE A 274 4.69 -8.97 -8.47
C PHE A 274 5.79 -8.36 -9.33
N ASN A 275 5.55 -7.13 -9.83
CA ASN A 275 6.52 -6.31 -10.56
C ASN A 275 7.11 -6.95 -11.83
N THR A 276 6.52 -8.02 -12.35
CA THR A 276 6.79 -8.61 -13.66
C THR A 276 5.55 -8.49 -14.55
N LEU A 277 5.76 -8.49 -15.88
CA LEU A 277 4.65 -8.42 -16.83
C LEU A 277 3.96 -9.79 -16.89
N HIS A 278 2.70 -9.84 -16.47
CA HIS A 278 1.86 -11.02 -16.60
C HIS A 278 0.91 -10.87 -17.78
N ARG A 279 0.54 -12.02 -18.37
CA ARG A 279 -0.50 -12.13 -19.39
C ARG A 279 -1.65 -12.96 -18.85
N TYR A 280 -2.84 -12.50 -19.11
CA TYR A 280 -4.09 -13.10 -18.67
C TYR A 280 -5.02 -13.20 -19.86
N SER A 281 -5.92 -14.18 -19.81
CA SER A 281 -6.95 -14.34 -20.81
C SER A 281 -8.24 -14.88 -20.21
N ASP A 282 -9.35 -14.56 -20.86
CA ASP A 282 -10.68 -15.07 -20.57
C ASP A 282 -11.54 -14.98 -21.84
N LYS A 283 -12.79 -15.42 -21.76
CA LYS A 283 -13.73 -15.37 -22.87
C LYS A 283 -15.16 -15.05 -22.45
N ASP A 284 -15.88 -14.40 -23.36
CA ASP A 284 -17.33 -14.24 -23.30
C ASP A 284 -17.99 -15.20 -24.29
N ASP A 285 -18.55 -16.30 -23.77
CA ASP A 285 -19.29 -17.29 -24.56
C ASP A 285 -20.70 -16.79 -24.95
N LYS A 286 -21.14 -15.63 -24.42
CA LYS A 286 -22.45 -15.03 -24.69
C LYS A 286 -22.30 -13.53 -24.97
N PRO A 287 -21.57 -13.16 -26.04
CA PRO A 287 -21.37 -11.76 -26.39
C PRO A 287 -22.70 -11.11 -26.81
N PHE A 288 -22.74 -9.78 -26.79
CA PHE A 288 -23.88 -9.05 -27.34
C PHE A 288 -24.04 -9.36 -28.83
N ALA A 289 -25.28 -9.61 -29.27
CA ALA A 289 -25.56 -9.97 -30.67
C ALA A 289 -25.12 -8.90 -31.69
N GLN A 290 -24.91 -7.66 -31.23
CA GLN A 290 -24.50 -6.52 -32.06
C GLN A 290 -23.09 -6.06 -31.67
N THR A 291 -22.94 -4.80 -31.29
CA THR A 291 -21.70 -4.30 -30.73
C THR A 291 -21.71 -4.48 -29.21
N GLY A 292 -20.64 -5.05 -28.67
CA GLY A 292 -20.30 -5.04 -27.26
C GLY A 292 -19.05 -4.21 -26.98
N PHE A 293 -18.96 -3.67 -25.77
CA PHE A 293 -17.79 -2.98 -25.25
C PHE A 293 -17.22 -3.76 -24.08
N TYR A 294 -15.89 -3.83 -23.98
CA TYR A 294 -15.19 -4.56 -22.92
C TYR A 294 -14.08 -3.70 -22.32
N ARG A 295 -13.85 -3.86 -21.02
CA ARG A 295 -12.71 -3.29 -20.29
C ARG A 295 -12.30 -4.20 -19.13
N ILE A 296 -11.06 -4.07 -18.68
CA ILE A 296 -10.57 -4.70 -17.46
C ILE A 296 -10.55 -3.66 -16.34
N ALA A 297 -11.07 -4.02 -15.17
CA ALA A 297 -10.86 -3.29 -13.93
C ALA A 297 -9.85 -4.05 -13.07
N ALA A 298 -8.65 -3.50 -12.89
CA ALA A 298 -7.71 -3.95 -11.88
C ALA A 298 -8.22 -3.47 -10.51
N VAL A 299 -8.39 -4.39 -9.57
CA VAL A 299 -8.99 -4.13 -8.27
C VAL A 299 -7.97 -4.44 -7.19
N ASN A 300 -7.71 -3.45 -6.33
CA ASN A 300 -6.86 -3.65 -5.16
C ASN A 300 -7.63 -4.27 -3.98
N ALA A 301 -6.92 -4.63 -2.93
CA ALA A 301 -7.53 -5.24 -1.75
C ALA A 301 -8.57 -4.33 -1.05
N ALA A 302 -8.47 -3.01 -1.24
CA ALA A 302 -9.42 -2.00 -0.79
C ALA A 302 -10.64 -1.80 -1.72
N GLY A 303 -10.73 -2.54 -2.84
CA GLY A 303 -11.83 -2.42 -3.81
C GLY A 303 -11.72 -1.25 -4.79
N THR A 304 -10.62 -0.49 -4.75
CA THR A 304 -10.36 0.60 -5.71
C THR A 304 -10.06 0.04 -7.09
N LYS A 305 -10.64 0.65 -8.13
CA LYS A 305 -10.54 0.18 -9.52
C LYS A 305 -9.65 1.07 -10.38
N ARG A 306 -8.85 0.44 -11.23
CA ARG A 306 -8.14 1.08 -12.35
C ARG A 306 -8.46 0.37 -13.66
N TYR A 307 -8.84 1.13 -14.68
CA TYR A 307 -9.36 0.56 -15.91
C TYR A 307 -8.30 0.48 -17.02
N SER A 308 -8.40 -0.55 -17.86
CA SER A 308 -7.71 -0.64 -19.15
C SER A 308 -8.29 0.35 -20.16
N ASN A 309 -7.75 0.35 -21.38
CA ASN A 309 -8.49 0.81 -22.55
C ASN A 309 -9.83 0.05 -22.69
N VAL A 310 -10.82 0.72 -23.29
CA VAL A 310 -12.06 0.08 -23.72
C VAL A 310 -11.86 -0.44 -25.14
N ILE A 311 -12.20 -1.70 -25.38
CA ILE A 311 -12.30 -2.25 -26.74
C ILE A 311 -13.76 -2.34 -27.17
N ARG A 312 -14.00 -2.04 -28.45
CA ARG A 312 -15.30 -2.20 -29.10
C ARG A 312 -15.24 -3.42 -29.99
N ILE A 313 -16.12 -4.38 -29.73
CA ILE A 313 -16.23 -5.61 -30.51
C ILE A 313 -17.60 -5.63 -31.17
N GLY A 314 -17.62 -5.44 -32.48
CA GLY A 314 -18.81 -5.67 -33.29
C GLY A 314 -18.74 -7.03 -33.94
N HIS A 315 -19.85 -7.78 -33.91
CA HIS A 315 -20.04 -8.81 -34.90
C HIS A 315 -20.08 -8.12 -36.27
N LYS A 316 -19.30 -8.61 -37.26
CA LYS A 316 -19.38 -8.07 -38.62
C LYS A 316 -20.82 -8.24 -39.09
N SER A 317 -21.58 -7.14 -39.14
CA SER A 317 -22.79 -7.08 -39.93
C SER A 317 -22.37 -7.37 -41.36
N VAL A 318 -22.94 -8.42 -41.94
CA VAL A 318 -22.76 -8.69 -43.36
C VAL A 318 -23.57 -7.63 -44.09
N ASP A 319 -22.91 -6.76 -44.85
CA ASP A 319 -23.62 -5.90 -45.79
C ASP A 319 -24.37 -6.80 -46.76
N GLY A 320 -25.70 -6.77 -46.67
CA GLY A 320 -26.54 -7.57 -47.51
C GLY A 320 -27.92 -6.98 -47.66
N THR A 321 -28.51 -7.19 -48.84
CA THR A 321 -29.89 -6.81 -49.11
C THR A 321 -30.74 -8.07 -49.20
N ILE A 322 -31.93 -7.99 -48.61
CA ILE A 322 -33.00 -8.96 -48.83
C ILE A 322 -34.12 -8.25 -49.57
N SER A 323 -34.53 -8.82 -50.69
CA SER A 323 -35.72 -8.37 -51.41
C SER A 323 -36.55 -9.57 -51.81
N ALA A 324 -37.87 -9.40 -51.80
CA ALA A 324 -38.82 -10.45 -52.17
C ALA A 324 -39.81 -9.86 -53.17
N PHE A 325 -39.97 -10.50 -54.33
CA PHE A 325 -40.91 -10.03 -55.35
C PHE A 325 -41.49 -11.17 -56.20
N PRO A 326 -42.72 -10.98 -56.74
CA PRO A 326 -43.67 -9.95 -56.31
C PRO A 326 -44.10 -10.19 -54.84
N ASN A 327 -44.40 -9.13 -54.10
CA ASN A 327 -45.06 -9.22 -52.79
C ASN A 327 -46.18 -8.15 -52.79
N PRO A 328 -47.46 -8.52 -52.84
CA PRO A 328 -48.02 -9.89 -52.71
C PRO A 328 -47.72 -10.85 -53.88
N CYS A 329 -47.76 -12.16 -53.63
CA CYS A 329 -47.60 -13.21 -54.65
C CYS A 329 -48.70 -14.28 -54.53
N ASP A 330 -49.10 -14.89 -55.66
CA ASP A 330 -50.04 -16.03 -55.65
C ASP A 330 -49.29 -17.35 -55.40
N ASN A 331 -48.54 -17.85 -56.39
CA ASN A 331 -47.95 -19.20 -56.36
C ASN A 331 -46.41 -19.21 -56.36
N LYS A 332 -45.76 -18.05 -56.50
CA LYS A 332 -44.29 -17.95 -56.61
C LYS A 332 -43.78 -16.63 -56.03
N LEU A 333 -42.97 -16.74 -54.99
CA LEU A 333 -42.18 -15.64 -54.43
C LEU A 333 -40.72 -15.82 -54.82
N THR A 334 -40.10 -14.79 -55.40
CA THR A 334 -38.64 -14.79 -55.63
C THR A 334 -37.97 -14.02 -54.52
N VAL A 335 -37.11 -14.67 -53.73
CA VAL A 335 -36.28 -14.03 -52.71
C VAL A 335 -34.87 -13.85 -53.26
N ARG A 336 -34.40 -12.61 -53.31
CA ARG A 336 -33.01 -12.28 -53.63
C ARG A 336 -32.27 -11.93 -52.34
N LEU A 337 -31.21 -12.68 -52.08
CA LEU A 337 -30.24 -12.43 -51.03
C LEU A 337 -28.94 -12.02 -51.73
N SER A 338 -28.38 -10.87 -51.35
CA SER A 338 -27.06 -10.45 -51.81
C SER A 338 -26.22 -10.16 -50.58
N SER A 339 -25.00 -10.72 -50.52
CA SER A 339 -24.04 -10.49 -49.45
C SER A 339 -22.65 -10.24 -50.02
N SER A 340 -21.88 -9.37 -49.38
CA SER A 340 -20.47 -9.14 -49.74
C SER A 340 -19.51 -10.22 -49.19
N GLY A 341 -19.98 -11.15 -48.35
CA GLY A 341 -19.18 -12.26 -47.79
C GLY A 341 -19.39 -13.59 -48.51
N THR A 342 -18.35 -14.43 -48.55
CA THR A 342 -18.41 -15.83 -49.02
C THR A 342 -18.59 -16.81 -47.83
N ASN A 343 -19.34 -17.91 -48.04
CA ASN A 343 -19.59 -18.98 -47.06
C ASN A 343 -20.28 -18.58 -45.74
N LEU A 344 -21.36 -17.82 -45.83
CA LEU A 344 -22.20 -17.51 -44.66
C LEU A 344 -23.42 -18.42 -44.62
N GLY A 345 -23.67 -19.05 -43.47
CA GLY A 345 -24.94 -19.73 -43.20
C GLY A 345 -26.04 -18.68 -43.01
N ALA A 346 -27.12 -18.78 -43.79
CA ALA A 346 -28.28 -17.90 -43.67
C ALA A 346 -29.52 -18.72 -43.28
N THR A 347 -30.37 -18.15 -42.43
CA THR A 347 -31.71 -18.69 -42.14
C THR A 347 -32.74 -17.70 -42.63
N LEU A 348 -33.56 -18.12 -43.60
CA LEU A 348 -34.70 -17.36 -44.09
C LEU A 348 -35.97 -17.83 -43.36
N ARG A 349 -36.78 -16.89 -42.85
CA ARG A 349 -38.13 -17.15 -42.34
C ARG A 349 -39.13 -16.34 -43.15
N ILE A 350 -40.15 -17.01 -43.67
CA ILE A 350 -41.26 -16.39 -44.39
C ILE A 350 -42.46 -16.45 -43.46
N PHE A 351 -43.12 -15.32 -43.28
CA PHE A 351 -44.35 -15.20 -42.49
C PHE A 351 -45.47 -14.80 -43.43
N ASP A 352 -46.57 -15.51 -43.35
CA ASP A 352 -47.84 -15.08 -43.91
C ASP A 352 -48.41 -13.97 -43.00
N MET A 353 -48.87 -12.86 -43.57
CA MET A 353 -49.46 -11.74 -42.82
C MET A 353 -51.00 -11.71 -42.91
N THR A 354 -51.62 -12.84 -43.27
CA THR A 354 -53.08 -13.02 -43.22
C THR A 354 -53.63 -13.23 -41.82
#